data_AF-A0A178WLV1-F1
#
_entry.id   AF-A0A178WLV1-F1
#
_cell.length_a   1.000
_cell.length_b   1.000
_cell.length_c   1.000
_cell.angle_alpha   90.00
_cell.angle_beta   90.00
_cell.angle_gamma   90.00
#
_symmetry.space_group_name_H-M   'P 1'
#
loop_
_entity.id
_entity.type
_entity.pdbx_description
1 polymer ?
#
loop_
_entity_poly.entity_id
_entity_poly.type
_entity_poly.pdbx_seq_one_letter_code
_entity_poly.pdbx_strand_id
1 'polypeptide(L)'
;MVSSRKCVFLVFLCMVVLLNPKSTKAKDIDGRKPLLIGTCIEFPTEKCNKTCIESNFAGGKCVHIGQSLDFVCVCFPKYYI
;
A
#
# COMPACT_ATOMS: atom_id res chain seq x y z
N MET A 1 -30.23 -4.79 -42.08
CA MET A 1 -29.03 -4.25 -41.39
C MET A 1 -29.24 -4.34 -39.88
N VAL A 2 -28.85 -5.46 -39.26
CA VAL A 2 -29.01 -5.74 -37.80
C VAL A 2 -27.65 -6.18 -37.22
N SER A 3 -26.58 -5.47 -37.58
CA SER A 3 -25.24 -5.85 -37.12
C SER A 3 -24.34 -4.63 -36.97
N SER A 4 -24.79 -3.64 -36.20
CA SER A 4 -23.96 -2.48 -35.87
C SER A 4 -24.17 -2.01 -34.43
N ARG A 5 -25.40 -2.08 -33.90
CA ARG A 5 -25.69 -1.67 -32.52
C ARG A 5 -25.04 -2.56 -31.44
N LYS A 6 -24.93 -3.88 -31.65
CA LYS A 6 -24.34 -4.80 -30.64
C LYS A 6 -22.84 -4.55 -30.42
N CYS A 7 -22.08 -4.19 -31.46
CA CYS A 7 -20.66 -3.93 -31.35
C CYS A 7 -20.36 -2.63 -30.58
N VAL A 8 -21.16 -1.58 -30.80
CA VAL A 8 -20.99 -0.30 -30.09
C VAL A 8 -21.26 -0.45 -28.59
N PHE A 9 -22.26 -1.23 -28.20
CA PHE A 9 -22.54 -1.53 -26.80
C PHE A 9 -21.39 -2.28 -26.09
N LEU A 10 -20.75 -3.22 -26.80
CA LEU A 10 -19.60 -3.97 -26.26
C LEU A 10 -18.38 -3.06 -26.02
N VAL A 11 -18.10 -2.14 -26.95
CA VAL A 11 -17.02 -1.15 -26.79
C VAL A 11 -17.29 -0.21 -25.62
N PHE A 12 -18.54 0.24 -25.47
CA PHE A 12 -18.94 1.09 -24.34
C PHE A 12 -18.78 0.38 -22.99
N LEU A 13 -19.17 -0.89 -22.90
CA LEU A 13 -18.99 -1.71 -21.70
C LEU A 13 -17.52 -1.89 -21.35
N CYS A 14 -16.64 -2.13 -22.33
CA CYS A 14 -15.20 -2.22 -22.11
C CYS A 14 -14.58 -0.91 -21.61
N MET A 15 -15.04 0.24 -22.13
CA MET A 15 -14.61 1.55 -21.65
C MET A 15 -15.02 1.78 -20.20
N VAL A 16 -16.25 1.43 -19.80
CA VAL A 16 -16.71 1.58 -18.40
C VAL A 16 -15.89 0.71 -17.45
N VAL A 17 -15.45 -0.48 -17.85
CA VAL A 17 -14.56 -1.34 -17.02
C VAL A 17 -13.17 -0.72 -16.85
N LEU A 18 -12.59 -0.14 -17.91
CA LEU A 18 -11.30 0.57 -17.85
C LEU A 18 -11.39 1.89 -17.05
N LEU A 19 -12.55 2.55 -17.08
CA LEU A 19 -12.87 3.79 -16.35
C LEU A 19 -13.32 3.57 -14.92
N ASN A 20 -13.26 2.34 -14.40
CA ASN A 20 -13.20 2.12 -12.95
C ASN A 20 -11.72 2.14 -12.56
N PRO A 21 -11.12 3.30 -12.23
CA PRO A 21 -9.91 3.31 -11.46
C PRO A 21 -10.30 2.75 -10.11
N LYS A 22 -10.22 1.42 -9.97
CA LYS A 22 -10.21 0.75 -8.68
C LYS A 22 -8.93 1.24 -8.03
N SER A 23 -9.06 2.41 -7.41
CA SER A 23 -8.08 3.25 -6.76
C SER A 23 -6.89 2.42 -6.35
N THR A 24 -5.95 2.25 -7.28
CA THR A 24 -4.69 1.60 -7.01
C THR A 24 -3.91 2.68 -6.30
N LYS A 25 -4.12 2.78 -4.99
CA LYS A 25 -3.27 3.54 -4.08
C LYS A 25 -1.93 2.81 -4.02
N ALA A 26 -1.26 2.63 -5.15
CA ALA A 26 0.18 2.57 -5.17
C ALA A 26 0.61 4.02 -4.93
N LYS A 27 0.53 4.48 -3.67
CA LYS A 27 1.50 5.49 -3.23
C LYS A 27 2.83 4.86 -3.60
N ASP A 28 3.64 5.57 -4.38
CA ASP A 28 5.07 5.35 -4.52
C ASP A 28 5.67 5.15 -3.14
N ILE A 29 5.58 3.93 -2.62
CA ILE A 29 6.44 3.47 -1.56
C ILE A 29 7.66 3.05 -2.34
N ASP A 30 8.49 4.06 -2.65
CA ASP A 30 9.90 3.85 -2.89
C ASP A 30 10.35 2.91 -1.76
N GLY A 31 10.48 1.63 -2.08
CA GLY A 31 10.86 0.56 -1.16
C GLY A 31 12.32 0.68 -0.72
N ARG A 32 12.82 1.93 -0.62
CA ARG A 32 14.11 2.41 -0.18
C ARG A 32 14.02 3.25 1.10
N LYS A 33 12.84 3.81 1.43
CA LYS A 33 12.68 4.67 2.62
C LYS A 33 11.95 3.94 3.75
N PRO A 34 12.38 4.10 5.01
CA PRO A 34 11.61 3.61 6.15
C PRO A 34 10.23 4.29 6.18
N LEU A 35 9.19 3.51 6.45
CA LEU A 35 7.83 4.03 6.62
C LEU A 35 7.44 4.00 8.09
N LEU A 36 6.99 5.13 8.61
CA LEU A 36 6.46 5.24 9.96
C LEU A 36 4.94 5.03 9.90
N ILE A 37 4.45 3.99 10.58
CA ILE A 37 3.01 3.64 10.58
C ILE A 37 2.28 4.36 11.73
N GLY A 38 2.86 4.38 12.92
CA GLY A 38 2.23 4.90 14.13
C GLY A 38 3.00 4.53 15.40
N THR A 39 2.38 4.73 16.55
CA THR A 39 2.98 4.39 17.85
C THR A 39 2.91 2.89 18.13
N CYS A 40 3.84 2.37 18.93
CA CYS A 40 3.82 0.97 19.34
C CYS A 40 2.77 0.64 20.41
N ILE A 41 2.10 1.65 20.94
CA ILE A 41 0.90 1.49 21.77
C ILE A 41 -0.26 1.01 20.89
N GLU A 42 -0.42 1.59 19.70
CA GLU A 42 -1.47 1.24 18.73
C GLU A 42 -1.08 0.05 17.82
N PHE A 43 0.21 -0.08 17.56
CA PHE A 43 0.83 -1.13 16.75
C PHE A 43 1.88 -1.89 17.57
N PRO A 44 1.47 -2.83 18.45
CA PRO A 44 2.39 -3.72 19.14
C PRO A 44 3.30 -4.45 18.14
N THR A 45 4.48 -4.91 18.58
CA THR A 45 5.54 -5.47 17.71
C THR A 45 5.03 -6.47 16.66
N GLU A 46 4.16 -7.40 17.04
CA GLU A 46 3.61 -8.39 16.11
C GLU A 46 2.73 -7.75 15.03
N LYS A 47 1.84 -6.84 15.42
CA LYS A 47 0.96 -6.10 14.52
C LYS A 47 1.77 -5.17 13.62
N CYS A 48 2.78 -4.48 14.18
CA CYS A 48 3.71 -3.65 13.43
C CYS A 48 4.38 -4.44 12.31
N ASN A 49 5.00 -5.58 12.64
CA ASN A 49 5.67 -6.42 11.65
C ASN A 49 4.70 -6.93 10.58
N LYS A 50 3.53 -7.43 10.99
CA LYS A 50 2.51 -7.94 10.08
C LYS A 50 2.02 -6.85 9.11
N THR A 51 1.69 -5.65 9.61
CA THR A 51 1.25 -4.53 8.78
C THR A 51 2.35 -4.08 7.80
N CYS A 52 3.62 -4.08 8.23
CA CYS A 52 4.74 -3.77 7.34
C CYS A 52 4.90 -4.81 6.22
N ILE A 53 4.79 -6.11 6.53
CA ILE A 53 4.88 -7.19 5.54
C ILE A 53 3.71 -7.10 4.54
N GLU A 54 2.48 -6.88 5.03
CA GLU A 54 1.29 -6.64 4.19
C GLU A 54 1.45 -5.41 3.28
N SER A 55 2.25 -4.44 3.71
CA SER A 55 2.56 -3.22 2.97
C SER A 55 3.79 -3.36 2.04
N ASN A 56 4.27 -4.58 1.77
CA ASN A 56 5.44 -4.89 0.92
C ASN A 56 6.81 -4.43 1.45
N PHE A 57 6.96 -4.28 2.77
CA PHE A 57 8.26 -4.08 3.42
C PHE A 57 8.90 -5.41 3.86
N ALA A 58 10.20 -5.41 4.19
CA ALA A 58 10.86 -6.60 4.74
C ALA A 58 10.33 -6.98 6.13
N GLY A 59 9.84 -5.99 6.87
CA GLY A 59 9.31 -6.15 8.21
C GLY A 59 9.25 -4.83 8.94
N GLY A 60 8.76 -4.87 10.16
CA GLY A 60 8.62 -3.71 11.03
C GLY A 60 9.14 -3.97 12.43
N LYS A 61 9.65 -2.92 13.08
CA LYS A 61 10.00 -2.97 14.51
C LYS A 61 9.65 -1.67 15.21
N CYS A 62 9.43 -1.82 16.52
CA CYS A 62 9.29 -0.71 17.45
C CYS A 62 10.67 -0.14 17.78
N VAL A 63 10.88 1.14 17.49
CA VAL A 63 12.13 1.86 17.78
C VAL A 63 11.84 3.15 18.51
N HIS A 64 12.76 3.57 19.36
CA HIS A 64 12.76 4.92 19.90
C HIS A 64 13.29 5.91 18.87
N ILE A 65 12.67 7.08 18.80
CA ILE A 65 13.19 8.22 18.03
C ILE A 65 13.72 9.28 18.99
N GLY A 66 15.03 9.53 18.92
CA GLY A 66 15.71 10.57 19.70
C GLY A 66 15.74 10.26 21.20
N GLN A 67 15.41 11.28 22.01
CA GLN A 67 15.29 11.17 23.47
C GLN A 67 13.84 10.92 23.93
N SER A 68 12.89 10.73 23.00
CA SER A 68 11.51 10.45 23.39
C SER A 68 11.37 9.01 23.88
N LEU A 69 10.58 8.83 24.94
CA LEU A 69 10.16 7.52 25.44
C LEU A 69 9.13 6.85 24.52
N ASP A 70 8.70 7.54 23.47
CA ASP A 70 7.72 7.01 22.52
C ASP A 70 8.38 6.03 21.56
N PHE A 71 7.94 4.77 21.64
CA PHE A 71 8.24 3.76 20.65
C PHE A 71 7.30 3.92 19.45
N VAL A 72 7.88 3.96 18.25
CA VAL A 72 7.14 4.02 16.99
C VAL A 72 7.42 2.81 16.14
N CYS A 73 6.39 2.36 15.43
CA CYS A 73 6.48 1.28 14.46
C CYS A 73 7.08 1.81 13.15
N VAL A 74 8.25 1.30 12.80
CA VAL A 74 8.96 1.64 11.56
C VAL A 74 9.11 0.41 10.69
N CYS A 75 8.66 0.51 9.44
CA CYS A 75 8.85 -0.51 8.41
C CYS A 75 10.18 -0.31 7.68
N PHE A 76 10.89 -1.41 7.45
CA PHE A 76 12.18 -1.41 6.78
C PHE A 76 12.06 -1.90 5.33
N PRO A 77 12.66 -1.19 4.37
CA PRO A 77 12.65 -1.58 2.97
C PRO A 77 13.25 -2.98 2.75
N LYS A 78 12.67 -3.74 1.83
CA LYS A 78 13.16 -5.10 1.49
C LYS A 78 14.41 -5.10 0.62
N TYR A 79 14.62 -4.04 -0.16
CA TYR A 79 15.73 -3.91 -1.09
C TYR A 79 16.44 -2.57 -0.86
N TYR A 80 17.45 -2.59 0.01
CA TYR A 80 18.39 -1.49 0.13
C TYR A 80 19.55 -1.78 -0.84
N ILE A 81 19.43 -1.27 -2.08
CA ILE A 81 20.51 -1.23 -3.08
C ILE A 81 20.82 0.23 -3.37
#